data_AF-A0A3D4R605-F1
#
_entry.id   AF-A0A3D4R605-F1
#
_cell.length_a   1.000
_cell.length_b   1.000
_cell.length_c   1.000
_cell.angle_alpha   90.00
_cell.angle_beta   90.00
_cell.angle_gamma   90.00
#
_symmetry.space_group_name_H-M   'P 1'
#
loop_
_entity.id
_entity.type
_entity.pdbx_description
1 polymer ?
#
loop_
_entity_poly.entity_id
_entity_poly.type
_entity_poly.pdbx_seq_one_letter_code
_entity_poly.pdbx_strand_id
1 'polypeptide(L)'
;MNQPTVLLLSGGKSTRFWPLPHKMLLPFLGKPFIEHQINFLKTAGCRDIVVVISPEIATRIDGEGITVETQQGEGQAAAILSARQYITDKPLLILNADDVISPQLLSRLLEFSSRKNLLIGFHTTEYFPGGYLELAGKQVKRVIEKPGKDKTPSSYVRLVCDYFGRGTDIIPYLEKIPAKIRTDDQYEQALSKMMAAGEQFEMLPYTETWLPVKYPWHTLTAMDYYLSTVNESRIDSTADVHNTATLTGSVILEAGVRVMEYAKLVGPLYIGKNTIIGNHTMVRSSMIGENSVIGFGSDITRSYIGSNTWLHTNYVGDSVLADNVGVGAGAVFANLRFDEKNVSSTIKKERIDSGRSKLGVVIGENSRIGVGVHTMPGVKIGSNSVVGACVLLDHDVPGNTRIFTKQSHTIMKNQESVSTDRTGFRKQI
;
A
#
# COMPACT_ATOMS: atom_id res chain seq x y z
N MET A 1 -8.05 12.39 -32.43
CA MET A 1 -8.88 12.67 -31.26
C MET A 1 -8.14 13.67 -30.38
N ASN A 2 -8.82 14.69 -29.83
CA ASN A 2 -8.18 15.55 -28.83
C ASN A 2 -7.90 14.71 -27.59
N GLN A 3 -6.63 14.62 -27.18
CA GLN A 3 -6.29 13.92 -25.94
C GLN A 3 -6.96 14.59 -24.75
N PRO A 4 -7.43 13.80 -23.76
CA PRO A 4 -8.02 14.36 -22.56
C PRO A 4 -6.95 15.03 -21.69
N THR A 5 -7.35 16.09 -20.99
CA THR A 5 -6.63 16.51 -19.77
C THR A 5 -6.88 15.44 -18.71
N VAL A 6 -5.82 14.97 -18.06
CA VAL A 6 -5.89 13.94 -17.02
C VAL A 6 -5.72 14.61 -15.65
N LEU A 7 -6.69 14.42 -14.76
CA LEU A 7 -6.56 14.76 -13.35
C LEU A 7 -6.29 13.49 -12.54
N LEU A 8 -5.09 13.39 -12.00
CA LEU A 8 -4.72 12.32 -11.07
C LEU A 8 -4.90 12.83 -9.64
N LEU A 9 -5.97 12.39 -8.97
CA LEU A 9 -6.36 12.84 -7.64
C LEU A 9 -5.54 12.10 -6.57
N SER A 10 -4.78 12.84 -5.78
CA SER A 10 -3.86 12.33 -4.76
C SER A 10 -3.83 13.19 -3.48
N GLY A 11 -4.85 14.02 -3.25
CA GLY A 11 -4.85 14.96 -2.12
C GLY A 11 -5.40 14.44 -0.79
N GLY A 12 -5.67 13.13 -0.68
CA GLY A 12 -6.09 12.53 0.59
C GLY A 12 -4.95 12.43 1.62
N LYS A 13 -5.19 12.88 2.85
CA LYS A 13 -4.22 12.92 3.98
C LYS A 13 -3.69 11.56 4.49
N SER A 14 -4.01 10.44 3.83
CA SER A 14 -3.57 9.09 4.22
C SER A 14 -3.82 8.67 5.69
N THR A 15 -4.76 9.29 6.42
CA THR A 15 -4.97 9.04 7.87
C THR A 15 -5.34 7.60 8.25
N ARG A 16 -5.87 6.80 7.32
CA ARG A 16 -6.19 5.37 7.53
C ARG A 16 -5.00 4.44 7.29
N PHE A 17 -3.87 5.00 6.88
CA PHE A 17 -2.66 4.28 6.51
C PHE A 17 -1.63 4.22 7.66
N TRP A 18 -1.92 4.88 8.79
CA TRP A 18 -1.13 4.80 10.01
C TRP A 18 -0.81 3.34 10.40
N PRO A 19 0.42 3.02 10.85
CA PRO A 19 1.52 3.91 11.23
C PRO A 19 2.51 4.25 10.12
N LEU A 20 2.19 3.90 8.87
CA LEU A 20 3.09 4.13 7.74
C LEU A 20 3.08 5.62 7.33
N PRO A 21 4.13 6.08 6.63
CA PRO A 21 4.15 7.41 6.03
C PRO A 21 3.05 7.55 4.97
N HIS A 22 2.96 8.74 4.37
CA HIS A 22 1.98 9.00 3.32
C HIS A 22 2.13 7.98 2.17
N LYS A 23 1.06 7.23 1.87
CA LYS A 23 1.11 6.04 0.98
C LYS A 23 1.66 6.32 -0.42
N MET A 24 1.46 7.54 -0.93
CA MET A 24 1.96 7.97 -2.24
C MET A 24 3.49 7.99 -2.33
N LEU A 25 4.15 8.06 -1.18
CA LEU A 25 5.59 8.14 -1.05
C LEU A 25 6.23 6.79 -0.74
N LEU A 26 5.44 5.75 -0.46
CA LEU A 26 5.98 4.42 -0.25
C LEU A 26 6.63 3.91 -1.55
N PRO A 27 7.90 3.48 -1.52
CA PRO A 27 8.56 2.95 -2.70
C PRO A 27 8.11 1.52 -3.00
N PHE A 28 7.80 1.23 -4.26
CA PHE A 28 7.65 -0.12 -4.78
C PHE A 28 8.69 -0.30 -5.88
N LEU A 29 9.49 -1.36 -5.85
CA LEU A 29 10.60 -1.54 -6.81
C LEU A 29 11.50 -0.29 -6.94
N GLY A 30 11.80 0.37 -5.82
CA GLY A 30 12.66 1.55 -5.76
C GLY A 30 12.03 2.88 -6.16
N LYS A 31 10.74 2.91 -6.56
CA LYS A 31 10.05 4.14 -6.98
C LYS A 31 8.81 4.43 -6.14
N PRO A 32 8.54 5.69 -5.74
CA PRO A 32 7.34 6.06 -5.00
C PRO A 32 6.06 5.62 -5.72
N PHE A 33 5.04 5.25 -4.94
CA PHE A 33 3.75 4.79 -5.48
C PHE A 33 3.13 5.76 -6.48
N ILE A 34 3.16 7.07 -6.22
CA ILE A 34 2.65 8.08 -7.16
C ILE A 34 3.45 8.14 -8.48
N GLU A 35 4.76 7.86 -8.44
CA GLU A 35 5.58 7.82 -9.65
C GLU A 35 5.16 6.64 -10.54
N HIS A 36 4.78 5.49 -9.94
CA HIS A 36 4.19 4.39 -10.71
C HIS A 36 2.89 4.79 -11.39
N GLN A 37 2.02 5.52 -10.71
CA GLN A 37 0.75 6.00 -11.29
C GLN A 37 1.00 6.98 -12.45
N ILE A 38 1.96 7.89 -12.30
CA ILE A 38 2.35 8.84 -13.36
C ILE A 38 2.96 8.10 -14.56
N ASN A 39 3.90 7.18 -14.31
CA ASN A 39 4.56 6.41 -15.38
C ASN A 39 3.57 5.50 -16.12
N PHE A 40 2.59 4.96 -15.40
CA PHE A 40 1.47 4.22 -15.97
C PHE A 40 0.69 5.07 -16.98
N LEU A 41 0.27 6.28 -16.58
CA LEU A 41 -0.45 7.22 -17.46
C LEU A 41 0.39 7.61 -18.69
N LYS A 42 1.68 7.91 -18.49
CA LYS A 42 2.59 8.26 -19.58
C LYS A 42 2.75 7.10 -20.57
N THR A 43 2.91 5.88 -20.07
CA THR A 43 3.03 4.66 -20.90
C THR A 43 1.75 4.39 -21.68
N ALA A 44 0.58 4.71 -21.11
CA ALA A 44 -0.71 4.67 -21.79
C ALA A 44 -0.91 5.80 -22.83
N GLY A 45 0.08 6.69 -22.99
CA GLY A 45 0.07 7.76 -23.98
C GLY A 45 -0.60 9.06 -23.53
N CYS A 46 -0.95 9.19 -22.24
CA CYS A 46 -1.44 10.45 -21.67
C CYS A 46 -0.32 11.49 -21.60
N ARG A 47 -0.60 12.73 -22.03
CA ARG A 47 0.39 13.82 -22.09
C ARG A 47 0.02 15.00 -21.18
N ASP A 48 -1.23 15.44 -21.20
CA ASP A 48 -1.71 16.58 -20.40
C ASP A 48 -2.11 16.10 -18.97
N ILE A 49 -1.12 15.72 -18.15
CA ILE A 49 -1.35 15.16 -16.80
C ILE A 49 -1.20 16.26 -15.73
N VAL A 50 -2.26 16.45 -14.95
CA VAL A 50 -2.29 17.29 -13.75
C VAL A 50 -2.45 16.40 -12.51
N VAL A 51 -1.44 16.40 -11.65
CA VAL A 51 -1.45 15.67 -10.39
C VAL A 51 -1.95 16.61 -9.30
N VAL A 52 -3.12 16.31 -8.72
CA VAL A 52 -3.69 17.10 -7.63
C VAL A 52 -3.27 16.46 -6.31
N ILE A 53 -2.37 17.11 -5.58
CA ILE A 53 -1.65 16.51 -4.46
C ILE A 53 -1.97 17.18 -3.14
N SER A 54 -1.81 16.45 -2.03
CA SER A 54 -2.07 17.00 -0.70
C SER A 54 -1.00 18.04 -0.35
N PRO A 55 -1.34 19.11 0.38
CA PRO A 55 -0.36 20.13 0.79
C PRO A 55 0.85 19.57 1.54
N GLU A 56 0.66 18.46 2.26
CA GLU A 56 1.70 17.80 3.06
C GLU A 56 2.87 17.26 2.23
N ILE A 57 2.59 16.78 1.02
CA ILE A 57 3.61 16.12 0.17
C ILE A 57 3.82 16.82 -1.18
N ALA A 58 3.20 17.99 -1.38
CA ALA A 58 3.27 18.73 -2.65
C ALA A 58 4.70 19.06 -3.08
N THR A 59 5.57 19.40 -2.13
CA THR A 59 6.99 19.73 -2.39
C THR A 59 7.87 18.50 -2.65
N ARG A 60 7.35 17.29 -2.44
CA ARG A 60 8.10 16.04 -2.58
C ARG A 60 7.92 15.38 -3.94
N ILE A 61 6.98 15.87 -4.74
CA ILE A 61 6.69 15.36 -6.07
C ILE A 61 7.05 16.44 -7.09
N ASP A 62 8.08 16.14 -7.87
CA ASP A 62 8.45 16.89 -9.05
C ASP A 62 8.59 15.89 -10.20
N GLY A 63 8.31 16.33 -11.42
CA GLY A 63 8.34 15.47 -12.58
C GLY A 63 8.28 16.24 -13.89
N GLU A 64 9.20 15.90 -14.78
CA GLU A 64 9.13 16.37 -16.15
C GLU A 64 7.85 15.87 -16.83
N GLY A 65 7.15 16.76 -17.54
CA GLY A 65 5.95 16.40 -18.29
C GLY A 65 4.70 16.14 -17.45
N ILE A 66 4.64 16.64 -16.21
CA ILE A 66 3.41 16.74 -15.42
C ILE A 66 3.22 18.17 -14.92
N THR A 67 1.97 18.52 -14.60
CA THR A 67 1.64 19.72 -13.81
C THR A 67 1.26 19.26 -12.40
N VAL A 68 1.80 19.90 -11.37
CA VAL A 68 1.44 19.61 -9.97
C VAL A 68 0.60 20.74 -9.43
N GLU A 69 -0.56 20.42 -8.88
CA GLU A 69 -1.48 21.38 -8.27
C GLU A 69 -1.77 20.98 -6.82
N THR A 70 -1.74 21.95 -5.91
CA THR A 70 -1.93 21.66 -4.49
C THR A 70 -3.41 21.71 -4.14
N GLN A 71 -3.95 20.61 -3.62
CA GLN A 71 -5.34 20.53 -3.21
C GLN A 71 -5.69 21.56 -2.13
N GLN A 72 -6.76 22.31 -2.38
CA GLN A 72 -7.43 23.20 -1.44
C GLN A 72 -8.77 22.58 -1.02
N GLY A 73 -9.00 22.45 0.29
CA GLY A 73 -10.21 21.81 0.84
C GLY A 73 -10.12 20.27 0.93
N GLU A 74 -11.19 19.64 1.41
CA GLU A 74 -11.26 18.18 1.63
C GLU A 74 -12.15 17.49 0.60
N GLY A 75 -11.85 16.23 0.29
CA GLY A 75 -12.63 15.42 -0.65
C GLY A 75 -12.22 15.54 -2.11
N GLN A 76 -12.75 14.66 -2.96
CA GLN A 76 -12.42 14.60 -4.39
C GLN A 76 -12.98 15.80 -5.16
N ALA A 77 -14.16 16.30 -4.80
CA ALA A 77 -14.74 17.50 -5.41
C ALA A 77 -13.82 18.72 -5.26
N ALA A 78 -13.30 18.94 -4.05
CA ALA A 78 -12.35 20.01 -3.78
C ALA A 78 -11.01 19.81 -4.52
N ALA A 79 -10.55 18.56 -4.65
CA ALA A 79 -9.38 18.23 -5.46
C ALA A 79 -9.58 18.66 -6.93
N ILE A 80 -10.71 18.29 -7.54
CA ILE A 80 -11.02 18.65 -8.93
C ILE A 80 -11.10 20.18 -9.09
N LEU A 81 -11.77 20.88 -8.17
CA LEU A 81 -11.86 22.35 -8.19
C LEU A 81 -10.52 23.05 -7.98
N SER A 82 -9.57 22.44 -7.27
CA SER A 82 -8.21 22.99 -7.13
C SER A 82 -7.48 23.04 -8.48
N ALA A 83 -7.76 22.10 -9.38
CA ALA A 83 -7.23 22.06 -10.73
C ALA A 83 -8.10 22.79 -11.77
N ARG A 84 -9.08 23.60 -11.33
CA ARG A 84 -10.07 24.27 -12.21
C ARG A 84 -9.47 25.00 -13.40
N GLN A 85 -8.32 25.64 -13.22
CA GLN A 85 -7.63 26.43 -14.24
C GLN A 85 -7.12 25.58 -15.42
N TYR A 86 -6.90 24.29 -15.22
CA TYR A 86 -6.45 23.37 -16.27
C TYR A 86 -7.62 22.66 -16.98
N ILE A 87 -8.83 22.75 -16.42
CA ILE A 87 -10.04 22.13 -16.97
C ILE A 87 -10.65 23.06 -18.02
N THR A 88 -10.62 22.60 -19.28
CA THR A 88 -11.11 23.34 -20.47
C THR A 88 -12.23 22.56 -21.16
N ASP A 89 -12.71 23.06 -22.30
CA ASP A 89 -13.72 22.35 -23.13
C ASP A 89 -13.17 21.08 -23.81
N LYS A 90 -11.88 20.78 -23.65
CA LYS A 90 -11.30 19.49 -24.04
C LYS A 90 -11.91 18.36 -23.19
N PRO A 91 -11.83 17.10 -23.65
CA PRO A 91 -12.18 15.98 -22.81
C PRO A 91 -11.37 15.93 -21.52
N LEU A 92 -11.96 15.36 -20.47
CA LEU A 92 -11.37 15.28 -19.13
C LEU A 92 -11.41 13.83 -18.65
N LEU A 93 -10.29 13.33 -18.15
CA LEU A 93 -10.19 12.03 -17.49
C LEU A 93 -9.79 12.24 -16.04
N ILE A 94 -10.57 11.72 -15.10
CA ILE A 94 -10.33 11.86 -13.65
C ILE A 94 -10.04 10.48 -13.07
N LEU A 95 -8.85 10.30 -12.49
CA LEU A 95 -8.45 9.06 -11.82
C LEU A 95 -8.12 9.30 -10.35
N ASN A 96 -8.38 8.29 -9.52
CA ASN A 96 -7.87 8.26 -8.15
C ASN A 96 -6.50 7.57 -8.11
N ALA A 97 -5.47 8.28 -7.61
CA ALA A 97 -4.11 7.74 -7.53
C ALA A 97 -3.95 6.58 -6.54
N ASP A 98 -4.94 6.40 -5.67
CA ASP A 98 -4.97 5.33 -4.67
C ASP A 98 -5.21 3.95 -5.27
N ASP A 99 -5.75 3.89 -6.49
CA ASP A 99 -6.24 2.68 -7.13
C ASP A 99 -5.23 2.17 -8.15
N VAL A 100 -4.74 0.94 -7.98
CA VAL A 100 -3.99 0.26 -9.04
C VAL A 100 -4.99 -0.38 -10.00
N ILE A 101 -4.89 0.00 -11.26
CA ILE A 101 -5.78 -0.42 -12.35
C ILE A 101 -5.00 -1.02 -13.51
N SER A 102 -5.69 -1.78 -14.35
CA SER A 102 -5.12 -2.45 -15.51
C SER A 102 -4.81 -1.46 -16.65
N PRO A 103 -3.65 -1.56 -17.34
CA PRO A 103 -3.32 -0.72 -18.49
C PRO A 103 -4.37 -0.75 -19.62
N GLN A 104 -5.02 -1.89 -19.80
CA GLN A 104 -6.03 -2.11 -20.83
C GLN A 104 -7.28 -1.23 -20.62
N LEU A 105 -7.56 -0.83 -19.37
CA LEU A 105 -8.68 0.07 -19.07
C LEU A 105 -8.54 1.41 -19.79
N LEU A 106 -7.34 2.01 -19.77
CA LEU A 106 -7.11 3.31 -20.40
C LEU A 106 -7.24 3.22 -21.92
N SER A 107 -6.67 2.19 -22.53
CA SER A 107 -6.79 1.97 -23.98
C SER A 107 -8.25 1.85 -24.40
N ARG A 108 -9.04 1.02 -23.68
CA ARG A 108 -10.48 0.87 -23.92
C ARG A 108 -11.23 2.18 -23.71
N LEU A 109 -10.98 2.88 -22.61
CA LEU A 109 -11.65 4.15 -22.34
C LEU A 109 -11.42 5.16 -23.46
N LEU A 110 -10.19 5.27 -23.96
CA LEU A 110 -9.85 6.17 -25.08
C LEU A 110 -10.48 5.73 -26.41
N GLU A 111 -10.66 4.44 -26.66
CA GLU A 111 -11.38 3.94 -27.85
C GLU A 111 -12.88 4.28 -27.82
N PHE A 112 -13.53 4.19 -26.66
CA PHE A 112 -14.96 4.45 -26.50
C PHE A 112 -15.32 5.95 -26.39
N SER A 113 -14.31 6.82 -26.32
CA SER A 113 -14.40 8.24 -25.96
C SER A 113 -15.00 9.18 -27.04
N SER A 114 -16.12 8.78 -27.64
CA SER A 114 -16.83 9.50 -28.71
C SER A 114 -17.68 10.71 -28.24
N ARG A 115 -17.07 11.65 -27.50
CA ARG A 115 -17.72 12.81 -26.84
C ARG A 115 -18.80 12.46 -25.80
N LYS A 116 -18.89 11.20 -25.37
CA LYS A 116 -19.80 10.75 -24.30
C LYS A 116 -19.17 10.95 -22.93
N ASN A 117 -19.98 11.07 -21.88
CA ASN A 117 -19.51 10.90 -20.51
C ASN A 117 -19.54 9.40 -20.16
N LEU A 118 -18.44 8.88 -19.62
CA LEU A 118 -18.28 7.48 -19.27
C LEU A 118 -17.94 7.33 -17.79
N LEU A 119 -18.61 6.40 -17.12
CA LEU A 119 -18.24 5.94 -15.78
C LEU A 119 -17.79 4.47 -15.85
N ILE A 120 -16.78 4.11 -15.07
CA ILE A 120 -16.28 2.74 -15.04
C ILE A 120 -17.03 1.93 -13.97
N GLY A 121 -17.72 0.88 -14.42
CA GLY A 121 -18.39 -0.07 -13.54
C GLY A 121 -17.51 -1.30 -13.33
N PHE A 122 -16.86 -1.41 -12.17
CA PHE A 122 -16.20 -2.63 -11.75
C PHE A 122 -17.25 -3.68 -11.34
N HIS A 123 -17.21 -4.85 -11.98
CA HIS A 123 -18.10 -5.95 -11.64
C HIS A 123 -17.65 -6.65 -10.37
N THR A 124 -18.51 -6.72 -9.36
CA THR A 124 -18.27 -7.44 -8.11
C THR A 124 -19.37 -8.45 -7.81
N THR A 125 -19.00 -9.61 -7.28
CA THR A 125 -19.92 -10.63 -6.77
C THR A 125 -20.17 -10.50 -5.27
N GLU A 126 -19.33 -9.73 -4.57
CA GLU A 126 -19.44 -9.46 -3.14
C GLU A 126 -19.70 -7.97 -2.87
N TYR A 127 -20.24 -7.67 -1.69
CA TYR A 127 -20.46 -6.28 -1.30
C TYR A 127 -19.13 -5.55 -1.10
N PHE A 128 -19.00 -4.39 -1.75
CA PHE A 128 -17.89 -3.48 -1.58
C PHE A 128 -18.40 -2.14 -1.02
N PRO A 129 -17.75 -1.55 0.00
CA PRO A 129 -18.19 -0.29 0.59
C PRO A 129 -17.81 0.92 -0.27
N GLY A 130 -18.48 1.08 -1.42
CA GLY A 130 -18.31 2.19 -2.36
C GLY A 130 -19.62 2.59 -3.07
N GLY A 131 -19.51 3.37 -4.14
CA GLY A 131 -20.64 3.87 -4.92
C GLY A 131 -21.13 2.85 -5.95
N TYR A 132 -22.34 2.34 -5.81
CA TYR A 132 -22.95 1.42 -6.76
C TYR A 132 -23.68 2.16 -7.88
N LEU A 133 -23.59 1.63 -9.11
CA LEU A 133 -24.25 2.22 -10.28
C LEU A 133 -25.67 1.68 -10.44
N GLU A 134 -26.65 2.58 -10.51
CA GLU A 134 -28.01 2.26 -10.92
C GLU A 134 -28.14 2.44 -12.45
N LEU A 135 -28.55 1.38 -13.16
CA LEU A 135 -28.42 1.28 -14.62
C LEU A 135 -29.77 1.11 -15.33
N ALA A 136 -29.88 1.68 -16.53
CA ALA A 136 -30.90 1.36 -17.52
C ALA A 136 -30.23 0.99 -18.85
N GLY A 137 -30.01 -0.30 -19.07
CA GLY A 137 -29.12 -0.76 -20.15
C GLY A 137 -27.69 -0.31 -19.89
N LYS A 138 -27.10 0.44 -20.84
CA LYS A 138 -25.75 1.04 -20.68
C LYS A 138 -25.77 2.39 -19.97
N GLN A 139 -26.93 3.01 -19.81
CA GLN A 139 -27.06 4.35 -19.24
C GLN A 139 -26.99 4.29 -17.71
N VAL A 140 -26.20 5.18 -17.10
CA VAL A 140 -26.18 5.36 -15.64
C VAL A 140 -27.25 6.37 -15.24
N LYS A 141 -28.12 5.96 -14.31
CA LYS A 141 -29.19 6.81 -13.76
C LYS A 141 -28.75 7.56 -12.51
N ARG A 142 -28.00 6.87 -11.64
CA ARG A 142 -27.53 7.41 -10.36
C ARG A 142 -26.32 6.62 -9.84
N VAL A 143 -25.55 7.26 -8.97
CA VAL A 143 -24.56 6.61 -8.11
C VAL A 143 -25.10 6.57 -6.68
N ILE A 144 -25.19 5.37 -6.09
CA ILE A 144 -25.69 5.17 -4.73
C ILE A 144 -24.51 4.81 -3.82
N GLU A 145 -24.15 5.72 -2.92
CA GLU A 145 -23.02 5.53 -2.00
C GLU A 145 -23.37 4.56 -0.86
N LYS A 146 -22.63 3.45 -0.76
CA LYS A 146 -22.68 2.47 0.35
C LYS A 146 -24.12 2.08 0.75
N PRO A 147 -24.94 1.53 -0.18
CA PRO A 147 -26.34 1.21 0.10
C PRO A 147 -26.55 0.11 1.17
N GLY A 148 -25.47 -0.59 1.56
CA GLY A 148 -25.55 -1.82 2.37
C GLY A 148 -25.74 -3.06 1.49
N LYS A 149 -25.44 -4.24 2.06
CA LYS A 149 -25.35 -5.51 1.31
C LYS A 149 -26.65 -5.86 0.57
N ASP A 150 -27.81 -5.62 1.18
CA ASP A 150 -29.11 -6.06 0.65
C ASP A 150 -29.80 -5.01 -0.23
N LYS A 151 -29.15 -3.88 -0.51
CA LYS A 151 -29.76 -2.74 -1.23
C LYS A 151 -28.93 -2.29 -2.44
N THR A 152 -28.01 -3.14 -2.92
CA THR A 152 -27.19 -2.82 -4.08
C THR A 152 -28.06 -2.76 -5.35
N PRO A 153 -28.05 -1.66 -6.11
CA PRO A 153 -28.89 -1.51 -7.32
C PRO A 153 -28.39 -2.34 -8.51
N SER A 154 -27.14 -2.80 -8.47
CA SER A 154 -26.51 -3.65 -9.48
C SER A 154 -25.27 -4.34 -8.90
N SER A 155 -24.63 -5.20 -9.70
CA SER A 155 -23.32 -5.79 -9.41
C SER A 155 -22.13 -4.90 -9.80
N TYR A 156 -22.37 -3.62 -10.11
CA TYR A 156 -21.34 -2.70 -10.57
C TYR A 156 -21.07 -1.60 -9.56
N VAL A 157 -19.82 -1.54 -9.12
CA VAL A 157 -19.28 -0.49 -8.25
C VAL A 157 -18.50 0.48 -9.11
N ARG A 158 -18.69 1.77 -8.90
CA ARG A 158 -17.95 2.81 -9.58
C ARG A 158 -16.48 2.79 -9.16
N LEU A 159 -15.61 2.61 -10.14
CA LEU A 159 -14.20 2.92 -10.04
C LEU A 159 -14.01 4.39 -10.46
N VAL A 160 -13.29 5.18 -9.66
CA VAL A 160 -12.99 6.58 -10.01
C VAL A 160 -11.93 6.61 -11.11
N CYS A 161 -12.40 6.51 -12.34
CA CYS A 161 -11.68 6.60 -13.60
C CYS A 161 -12.65 7.19 -14.64
N ASP A 162 -13.19 8.38 -14.35
CA ASP A 162 -14.34 8.92 -15.06
C ASP A 162 -13.88 9.76 -16.26
N TYR A 163 -14.57 9.60 -17.39
CA TYR A 163 -14.31 10.37 -18.61
C TYR A 163 -15.46 11.31 -18.91
N PHE A 164 -15.16 12.56 -19.19
CA PHE A 164 -16.12 13.56 -19.64
C PHE A 164 -15.78 13.97 -21.07
N GLY A 165 -16.80 13.97 -21.93
CA GLY A 165 -16.65 14.41 -23.32
C GLY A 165 -16.22 15.87 -23.44
N ARG A 166 -16.61 16.70 -22.46
CA ARG A 166 -16.22 18.09 -22.30
C ARG A 166 -15.99 18.38 -20.81
N GLY A 167 -14.76 18.72 -20.45
CA GLY A 167 -14.34 18.85 -19.05
C GLY A 167 -15.04 19.96 -18.26
N THR A 168 -15.42 21.05 -18.91
CA THR A 168 -16.11 22.18 -18.25
C THR A 168 -17.50 21.84 -17.72
N ASP A 169 -18.14 20.76 -18.19
CA ASP A 169 -19.52 20.42 -17.82
C ASP A 169 -19.69 20.01 -16.36
N ILE A 170 -18.66 19.43 -15.73
CA ILE A 170 -18.73 19.02 -14.32
C ILE A 170 -18.58 20.20 -13.34
N ILE A 171 -17.94 21.29 -13.77
CA ILE A 171 -17.58 22.42 -12.88
C ILE A 171 -18.79 23.06 -12.20
N PRO A 172 -19.87 23.48 -12.91
CA PRO A 172 -20.98 24.18 -12.26
C PRO A 172 -21.69 23.31 -11.23
N TYR A 173 -21.59 21.98 -11.34
CA TYR A 173 -22.20 21.05 -10.41
C TYR A 173 -21.34 20.86 -9.16
N LEU A 174 -20.01 20.90 -9.30
CA LEU A 174 -19.07 20.88 -8.17
C LEU A 174 -19.16 22.18 -7.35
N GLU A 175 -19.18 23.34 -8.01
CA GLU A 175 -19.24 24.67 -7.34
C GLU A 175 -20.54 24.88 -6.55
N LYS A 176 -21.64 24.26 -6.99
CA LYS A 176 -22.95 24.33 -6.32
C LYS A 176 -23.06 23.45 -5.07
N ILE A 177 -22.06 22.64 -4.76
CA ILE A 177 -22.07 21.82 -3.55
C ILE A 177 -21.56 22.67 -2.38
N PRO A 178 -22.40 22.93 -1.36
CA PRO A 178 -21.99 23.80 -0.27
C PRO A 178 -20.75 23.24 0.45
N ALA A 179 -19.71 24.06 0.59
CA ALA A 179 -18.48 23.70 1.31
C ALA A 179 -18.73 23.29 2.78
N LYS A 180 -19.89 23.61 3.34
CA LYS A 180 -20.32 23.21 4.70
C LYS A 180 -20.77 21.75 4.80
N ILE A 181 -21.09 21.09 3.68
CA ILE A 181 -21.46 19.66 3.68
C ILE A 181 -20.18 18.85 3.86
N ARG A 182 -19.98 18.28 5.06
CA ARG A 182 -18.82 17.44 5.42
C ARG A 182 -18.98 15.97 5.04
N THR A 183 -19.74 15.67 3.99
CA THR A 183 -19.88 14.29 3.53
C THR A 183 -18.79 13.97 2.50
N ASP A 184 -18.25 12.76 2.54
CA ASP A 184 -17.15 12.34 1.65
C ASP A 184 -17.61 12.11 0.19
N ASP A 185 -18.91 12.25 -0.11
CA ASP A 185 -19.59 11.87 -1.37
C ASP A 185 -19.93 13.07 -2.29
N GLN A 186 -19.27 14.21 -2.11
CA GLN A 186 -19.56 15.43 -2.86
C GLN A 186 -19.40 15.23 -4.38
N TYR A 187 -18.41 14.44 -4.82
CA TYR A 187 -18.22 14.21 -6.25
C TYR A 187 -19.37 13.37 -6.84
N GLU A 188 -19.81 12.34 -6.11
CA GLU A 188 -20.95 11.49 -6.44
C GLU A 188 -22.26 12.29 -6.49
N GLN A 189 -22.43 13.26 -5.59
CA GLN A 189 -23.56 14.18 -5.61
C GLN A 189 -23.55 15.07 -6.86
N ALA A 190 -22.37 15.57 -7.29
CA ALA A 190 -22.25 16.37 -8.51
C ALA A 190 -22.64 15.54 -9.75
N LEU A 191 -22.13 14.31 -9.86
CA LEU A 191 -22.49 13.38 -10.93
C LEU A 191 -24.00 13.11 -10.97
N SER A 192 -24.61 12.85 -9.82
CA SER A 192 -26.06 12.61 -9.72
C SER A 192 -26.89 13.83 -10.13
N LYS A 193 -26.43 15.06 -9.81
CA LYS A 193 -27.08 16.29 -10.26
C LYS A 193 -26.92 16.53 -11.77
N MET A 194 -25.78 16.16 -12.36
CA MET A 194 -25.60 16.20 -13.82
C MET A 194 -26.60 15.27 -14.51
N MET A 195 -26.68 14.01 -14.05
CA MET A 195 -27.64 13.04 -14.59
C MET A 195 -29.08 13.54 -14.49
N ALA A 196 -29.47 14.12 -13.34
CA ALA A 196 -30.79 14.70 -13.14
C ALA A 196 -31.08 15.92 -14.04
N ALA A 197 -30.04 16.65 -14.47
CA ALA A 197 -30.15 17.77 -15.40
C ALA A 197 -30.20 17.33 -16.88
N GLY A 198 -30.15 16.02 -17.16
CA GLY A 198 -30.26 15.46 -18.51
C GLY A 198 -28.94 15.08 -19.16
N GLU A 199 -27.80 15.29 -18.49
CA GLU A 199 -26.50 14.83 -18.98
C GLU A 199 -26.45 13.30 -19.06
N GLN A 200 -25.91 12.80 -20.17
CA GLN A 200 -25.91 11.37 -20.48
C GLN A 200 -24.59 10.74 -20.04
N PHE A 201 -24.67 9.74 -19.16
CA PHE A 201 -23.54 8.92 -18.75
C PHE A 201 -23.77 7.47 -19.19
N GLU A 202 -22.78 6.89 -19.87
CA GLU A 202 -22.75 5.46 -20.17
C GLU A 202 -21.76 4.74 -19.25
N MET A 203 -22.08 3.52 -18.86
CA MET A 203 -21.19 2.67 -18.08
C MET A 203 -20.32 1.82 -19.00
N LEU A 204 -19.01 1.86 -18.75
CA LEU A 204 -18.04 0.94 -19.35
C LEU A 204 -17.75 -0.19 -18.34
N PRO A 205 -18.08 -1.46 -18.64
CA PRO A 205 -17.86 -2.56 -17.72
C PRO A 205 -16.38 -2.93 -17.63
N TYR A 206 -15.93 -3.19 -16.40
CA TYR A 206 -14.56 -3.51 -16.05
C TYR A 206 -14.51 -4.72 -15.10
N THR A 207 -13.66 -5.70 -15.43
CA THR A 207 -13.54 -6.97 -14.70
C THR A 207 -12.09 -7.31 -14.38
N GLU A 208 -11.15 -6.46 -14.79
CA GLU A 208 -9.72 -6.70 -14.61
C GLU A 208 -9.25 -6.15 -13.26
N THR A 209 -7.95 -6.02 -13.05
CA THR A 209 -7.36 -5.67 -11.75
C THR A 209 -7.86 -4.33 -11.19
N TRP A 210 -8.43 -4.35 -9.98
CA TRP A 210 -8.65 -3.15 -9.17
C TRP A 210 -8.15 -3.40 -7.75
N LEU A 211 -7.08 -2.70 -7.35
CA LEU A 211 -6.50 -2.81 -6.01
C LEU A 211 -6.49 -1.44 -5.33
N PRO A 212 -7.46 -1.15 -4.45
CA PRO A 212 -7.51 0.11 -3.71
C PRO A 212 -6.49 0.12 -2.56
N VAL A 213 -5.52 1.04 -2.56
CA VAL A 213 -4.53 1.19 -1.48
C VAL A 213 -5.05 2.15 -0.41
N LYS A 214 -5.64 1.59 0.65
CA LYS A 214 -6.41 2.34 1.66
C LYS A 214 -5.91 2.16 3.09
N TYR A 215 -5.48 0.95 3.42
CA TYR A 215 -5.05 0.52 4.75
C TYR A 215 -3.59 0.06 4.72
N PRO A 216 -2.86 0.07 5.84
CA PRO A 216 -1.43 -0.22 5.83
C PRO A 216 -1.09 -1.62 5.29
N TRP A 217 -1.92 -2.63 5.52
CA TRP A 217 -1.71 -3.98 4.98
C TRP A 217 -1.93 -4.06 3.46
N HIS A 218 -2.59 -3.07 2.83
CA HIS A 218 -2.65 -2.99 1.36
C HIS A 218 -1.28 -2.68 0.76
N THR A 219 -0.29 -2.26 1.55
CA THR A 219 1.12 -2.23 1.13
C THR A 219 1.58 -3.61 0.67
N LEU A 220 1.17 -4.68 1.35
CA LEU A 220 1.51 -6.05 0.96
C LEU A 220 0.81 -6.42 -0.36
N THR A 221 -0.46 -6.05 -0.52
CA THR A 221 -1.20 -6.30 -1.77
C THR A 221 -0.57 -5.54 -2.96
N ALA A 222 -0.19 -4.28 -2.77
CA ALA A 222 0.50 -3.49 -3.78
C ALA A 222 1.90 -4.06 -4.07
N MET A 223 2.62 -4.48 -3.04
CA MET A 223 3.92 -5.16 -3.17
C MET A 223 3.80 -6.43 -4.02
N ASP A 224 2.82 -7.28 -3.71
CA ASP A 224 2.55 -8.52 -4.45
C ASP A 224 2.24 -8.21 -5.93
N TYR A 225 1.42 -7.18 -6.19
CA TYR A 225 1.14 -6.72 -7.56
C TYR A 225 2.42 -6.30 -8.28
N TYR A 226 3.22 -5.38 -7.71
CA TYR A 226 4.42 -4.90 -8.40
C TYR A 226 5.47 -6.00 -8.56
N LEU A 227 5.65 -6.87 -7.57
CA LEU A 227 6.51 -8.06 -7.70
C LEU A 227 6.01 -9.01 -8.80
N SER A 228 4.70 -9.15 -9.00
CA SER A 228 4.14 -9.99 -10.08
C SER A 228 4.46 -9.47 -11.48
N THR A 229 4.79 -8.19 -11.62
CA THR A 229 5.24 -7.60 -12.90
C THR A 229 6.71 -7.93 -13.23
N VAL A 230 7.45 -8.52 -12.29
CA VAL A 230 8.86 -8.89 -12.46
C VAL A 230 8.96 -10.28 -13.06
N ASN A 231 9.02 -10.33 -14.39
CA ASN A 231 9.08 -11.59 -15.14
C ASN A 231 10.48 -12.20 -15.21
N GLU A 232 11.53 -11.40 -15.05
CA GLU A 232 12.93 -11.83 -15.17
C GLU A 232 13.79 -11.23 -14.06
N SER A 233 14.88 -11.93 -13.73
CA SER A 233 15.87 -11.43 -12.78
C SER A 233 16.66 -10.26 -13.36
N ARG A 234 16.95 -9.26 -12.51
CA ARG A 234 17.79 -8.11 -12.85
C ARG A 234 18.80 -7.92 -11.73
N ILE A 235 20.05 -8.26 -12.00
CA ILE A 235 21.13 -8.16 -11.02
C ILE A 235 22.08 -7.07 -11.52
N ASP A 236 22.19 -5.99 -10.75
CA ASP A 236 23.11 -4.91 -11.07
C ASP A 236 24.56 -5.43 -11.09
N SER A 237 25.38 -4.88 -11.99
CA SER A 237 26.79 -5.27 -12.16
C SER A 237 27.67 -5.07 -10.91
N THR A 238 27.23 -4.20 -9.99
CA THR A 238 27.93 -3.91 -8.73
C THR A 238 27.40 -4.73 -7.55
N ALA A 239 26.38 -5.56 -7.75
CA ALA A 239 25.91 -6.49 -6.73
C ALA A 239 26.92 -7.64 -6.57
N ASP A 240 27.23 -7.97 -5.32
CA ASP A 240 28.15 -9.05 -4.95
C ASP A 240 27.36 -10.19 -4.31
N VAL A 241 27.28 -11.32 -5.03
CA VAL A 241 26.56 -12.51 -4.60
C VAL A 241 27.56 -13.62 -4.37
N HIS A 242 27.71 -14.05 -3.12
CA HIS A 242 28.62 -15.13 -2.77
C HIS A 242 28.26 -16.43 -3.51
N ASN A 243 29.27 -17.21 -3.91
CA ASN A 243 29.08 -18.41 -4.74
C ASN A 243 28.26 -19.54 -4.07
N THR A 244 28.13 -19.52 -2.74
CA THR A 244 27.29 -20.45 -1.97
C THR A 244 25.86 -19.95 -1.74
N ALA A 245 25.55 -18.70 -2.07
CA ALA A 245 24.20 -18.18 -2.02
C ALA A 245 23.36 -18.76 -3.17
N THR A 246 22.06 -18.95 -2.93
CA THR A 246 21.13 -19.47 -3.94
C THR A 246 20.05 -18.47 -4.25
N LEU A 247 19.89 -18.15 -5.54
CA LEU A 247 18.79 -17.34 -6.06
C LEU A 247 17.86 -18.26 -6.88
N THR A 248 16.55 -18.19 -6.62
CA THR A 248 15.55 -18.99 -7.32
C THR A 248 14.36 -18.12 -7.72
N GLY A 249 13.90 -18.22 -8.96
CA GLY A 249 12.84 -17.33 -9.49
C GLY A 249 13.34 -15.92 -9.81
N SER A 250 12.42 -15.00 -10.11
CA SER A 250 12.75 -13.63 -10.50
C SER A 250 13.25 -12.81 -9.32
N VAL A 251 14.50 -12.36 -9.37
CA VAL A 251 15.13 -11.57 -8.30
C VAL A 251 15.71 -10.29 -8.89
N ILE A 252 15.37 -9.15 -8.28
CA ILE A 252 15.98 -7.87 -8.56
C ILE A 252 16.95 -7.54 -7.43
N LEU A 253 18.23 -7.39 -7.76
CA LEU A 253 19.27 -6.87 -6.87
C LEU A 253 19.78 -5.56 -7.45
N GLU A 254 19.57 -4.47 -6.73
CA GLU A 254 20.05 -3.14 -7.10
C GLU A 254 21.56 -2.99 -6.86
N ALA A 255 22.10 -1.83 -7.28
CA ALA A 255 23.52 -1.51 -7.13
C ALA A 255 24.04 -1.67 -5.69
N GLY A 256 25.22 -2.26 -5.56
CA GLY A 256 25.94 -2.44 -4.28
C GLY A 256 25.31 -3.45 -3.31
N VAL A 257 24.27 -4.18 -3.71
CA VAL A 257 23.70 -5.26 -2.87
C VAL A 257 24.74 -6.33 -2.60
N ARG A 258 24.81 -6.82 -1.35
CA ARG A 258 25.70 -7.91 -0.95
C ARG A 258 24.91 -9.07 -0.38
N VAL A 259 25.08 -10.25 -0.97
CA VAL A 259 24.42 -11.49 -0.55
C VAL A 259 25.49 -12.45 -0.04
N MET A 260 25.47 -12.69 1.26
CA MET A 260 26.49 -13.45 1.97
C MET A 260 26.27 -14.98 1.88
N GLU A 261 27.17 -15.74 2.48
CA GLU A 261 27.26 -17.18 2.37
C GLU A 261 25.96 -17.91 2.75
N TYR A 262 25.57 -18.88 1.92
CA TYR A 262 24.41 -19.76 2.15
C TYR A 262 23.07 -19.03 2.33
N ALA A 263 22.99 -17.74 1.98
CA ALA A 263 21.71 -17.04 1.91
C ALA A 263 20.87 -17.63 0.76
N LYS A 264 19.56 -17.71 0.96
CA LYS A 264 18.62 -18.20 -0.06
C LYS A 264 17.56 -17.14 -0.35
N LEU A 265 17.54 -16.70 -1.59
CA LEU A 265 16.63 -15.69 -2.12
C LEU A 265 15.64 -16.37 -3.07
N VAL A 266 14.35 -16.27 -2.79
CA VAL A 266 13.28 -16.88 -3.59
C VAL A 266 12.33 -15.79 -4.09
N GLY A 267 12.29 -15.65 -5.41
CA GLY A 267 11.48 -14.70 -6.16
C GLY A 267 9.96 -14.98 -6.11
N PRO A 268 9.14 -14.02 -6.56
CA PRO A 268 9.55 -12.69 -7.03
C PRO A 268 10.08 -11.83 -5.86
N LEU A 269 11.24 -11.20 -6.03
CA LEU A 269 11.95 -10.54 -4.94
C LEU A 269 12.61 -9.24 -5.41
N TYR A 270 12.61 -8.22 -4.57
CA TYR A 270 13.34 -6.97 -4.80
C TYR A 270 14.20 -6.62 -3.58
N ILE A 271 15.49 -6.34 -3.82
CA ILE A 271 16.45 -5.87 -2.83
C ILE A 271 17.05 -4.54 -3.31
N GLY A 272 16.82 -3.49 -2.53
CA GLY A 272 17.27 -2.12 -2.80
C GLY A 272 18.78 -1.92 -2.64
N LYS A 273 19.26 -0.76 -3.09
CA LYS A 273 20.69 -0.44 -3.20
C LYS A 273 21.44 -0.61 -1.88
N ASN A 274 22.69 -1.05 -1.95
CA ASN A 274 23.62 -1.18 -0.81
C ASN A 274 23.10 -2.05 0.35
N THR A 275 22.06 -2.86 0.13
CA THR A 275 21.50 -3.72 1.17
C THR A 275 22.33 -4.99 1.34
N ILE A 276 22.50 -5.42 2.59
CA ILE A 276 23.24 -6.64 2.95
C ILE A 276 22.25 -7.71 3.36
N ILE A 277 22.33 -8.87 2.71
CA ILE A 277 21.65 -10.10 3.13
C ILE A 277 22.67 -11.01 3.79
N GLY A 278 22.57 -11.17 5.11
CA GLY A 278 23.51 -11.93 5.94
C GLY A 278 23.48 -13.44 5.69
N ASN A 279 24.47 -14.12 6.27
CA ASN A 279 24.67 -15.55 6.08
C ASN A 279 23.47 -16.37 6.55
N HIS A 280 23.19 -17.47 5.85
CA HIS A 280 22.11 -18.42 6.18
C HIS A 280 20.70 -17.79 6.26
N THR A 281 20.53 -16.57 5.73
CA THR A 281 19.24 -15.89 5.70
C THR A 281 18.37 -16.44 4.57
N MET A 282 17.08 -16.52 4.81
CA MET A 282 16.07 -16.89 3.82
C MET A 282 15.16 -15.68 3.56
N VAL A 283 15.00 -15.29 2.30
CA VAL A 283 14.09 -14.22 1.90
C VAL A 283 13.20 -14.71 0.78
N ARG A 284 11.88 -14.56 0.93
CA ARG A 284 10.88 -15.07 -0.01
C ARG A 284 9.81 -14.03 -0.32
N SER A 285 9.51 -13.80 -1.59
CA SER A 285 8.35 -13.00 -2.03
C SER A 285 8.24 -11.64 -1.34
N SER A 286 9.34 -10.89 -1.25
CA SER A 286 9.43 -9.69 -0.39
C SER A 286 10.05 -8.50 -1.12
N MET A 287 9.86 -7.30 -0.57
CA MET A 287 10.62 -6.12 -0.97
C MET A 287 11.44 -5.64 0.22
N ILE A 288 12.73 -5.42 0.03
CA ILE A 288 13.62 -4.83 1.02
C ILE A 288 14.20 -3.55 0.42
N GLY A 289 14.05 -2.43 1.13
CA GLY A 289 14.54 -1.12 0.75
C GLY A 289 16.06 -1.03 0.74
N GLU A 290 16.58 0.15 0.41
CA GLU A 290 18.01 0.41 0.31
C GLU A 290 18.68 0.61 1.68
N ASN A 291 19.99 0.42 1.72
CA ASN A 291 20.86 0.62 2.89
C ASN A 291 20.41 -0.19 4.12
N SER A 292 19.77 -1.33 3.90
CA SER A 292 19.25 -2.21 4.95
C SER A 292 20.21 -3.36 5.23
N VAL A 293 20.06 -3.98 6.40
CA VAL A 293 20.81 -5.18 6.79
C VAL A 293 19.84 -6.23 7.31
N ILE A 294 19.79 -7.36 6.63
CA ILE A 294 19.06 -8.55 7.10
C ILE A 294 20.09 -9.49 7.72
N GLY A 295 20.17 -9.49 9.05
CA GLY A 295 21.19 -10.22 9.80
C GLY A 295 21.10 -11.74 9.67
N PHE A 296 22.13 -12.40 10.20
CA PHE A 296 22.34 -13.85 10.14
C PHE A 296 21.09 -14.66 10.51
N GLY A 297 20.79 -15.67 9.70
CA GLY A 297 19.76 -16.67 10.00
C GLY A 297 18.33 -16.12 10.08
N SER A 298 18.09 -14.92 9.57
CA SER A 298 16.73 -14.37 9.51
C SER A 298 15.88 -15.08 8.47
N ASP A 299 14.59 -15.18 8.74
CA ASP A 299 13.58 -15.66 7.79
C ASP A 299 12.55 -14.58 7.50
N ILE A 300 12.61 -14.04 6.28
CA ILE A 300 11.74 -12.97 5.79
C ILE A 300 10.84 -13.53 4.70
N THR A 301 9.52 -13.35 4.84
CA THR A 301 8.57 -13.89 3.87
C THR A 301 7.36 -12.99 3.67
N ARG A 302 6.99 -12.74 2.41
CA ARG A 302 5.81 -11.92 2.04
C ARG A 302 5.77 -10.57 2.77
N SER A 303 6.93 -9.94 2.94
CA SER A 303 7.06 -8.75 3.79
C SER A 303 7.65 -7.58 3.02
N TYR A 304 7.20 -6.40 3.41
CA TYR A 304 7.70 -5.13 2.92
C TYR A 304 8.61 -4.55 4.01
N ILE A 305 9.88 -4.35 3.70
CA ILE A 305 10.88 -3.80 4.61
C ILE A 305 11.39 -2.49 4.00
N GLY A 306 11.20 -1.38 4.69
CA GLY A 306 11.65 -0.06 4.27
C GLY A 306 13.17 0.08 4.25
N SER A 307 13.62 1.24 3.81
CA SER A 307 15.04 1.58 3.70
C SER A 307 15.66 1.81 5.07
N ASN A 308 16.99 1.69 5.17
CA ASN A 308 17.76 1.91 6.40
C ASN A 308 17.27 1.02 7.55
N THR A 309 16.88 -0.21 7.28
CA THR A 309 16.30 -1.10 8.28
C THR A 309 17.30 -2.19 8.68
N TRP A 310 17.48 -2.40 9.98
CA TRP A 310 18.45 -3.35 10.54
C TRP A 310 17.75 -4.46 11.33
N LEU A 311 17.89 -5.69 10.85
CA LEU A 311 17.41 -6.90 11.52
C LEU A 311 18.62 -7.73 11.98
N HIS A 312 18.49 -8.40 13.13
CA HIS A 312 19.46 -9.39 13.59
C HIS A 312 19.03 -10.79 13.12
N THR A 313 18.76 -11.71 14.04
CA THR A 313 18.17 -13.03 13.75
C THR A 313 16.70 -12.98 14.11
N ASN A 314 15.83 -12.93 13.09
CA ASN A 314 14.41 -12.63 13.24
C ASN A 314 13.53 -13.49 12.31
N TYR A 315 12.25 -13.66 12.68
CA TYR A 315 11.21 -14.09 11.75
C TYR A 315 10.26 -12.93 11.45
N VAL A 316 10.14 -12.58 10.17
CA VAL A 316 9.29 -11.49 9.68
C VAL A 316 8.41 -12.01 8.54
N GLY A 317 7.17 -12.35 8.87
CA GLY A 317 6.18 -12.86 7.93
C GLY A 317 5.01 -11.90 7.74
N ASP A 318 4.59 -11.68 6.49
CA ASP A 318 3.40 -10.89 6.13
C ASP A 318 3.34 -9.53 6.85
N SER A 319 4.49 -8.86 6.97
CA SER A 319 4.67 -7.65 7.79
C SER A 319 5.12 -6.47 6.95
N VAL A 320 4.86 -5.26 7.45
CA VAL A 320 5.27 -4.00 6.81
C VAL A 320 6.09 -3.20 7.80
N LEU A 321 7.38 -3.04 7.54
CA LEU A 321 8.28 -2.19 8.29
C LEU A 321 8.55 -0.94 7.44
N ALA A 322 8.27 0.24 7.97
CA ALA A 322 8.66 1.50 7.33
C ALA A 322 10.17 1.75 7.47
N ASP A 323 10.62 2.92 7.03
CA ASP A 323 12.04 3.26 7.00
C ASP A 323 12.66 3.41 8.40
N ASN A 324 13.96 3.18 8.47
CA ASN A 324 14.76 3.35 9.69
C ASN A 324 14.22 2.55 10.88
N VAL A 325 13.83 1.28 10.67
CA VAL A 325 13.42 0.38 11.76
C VAL A 325 14.61 -0.47 12.22
N GLY A 326 14.76 -0.63 13.54
CA GLY A 326 15.74 -1.54 14.12
C GLY A 326 15.05 -2.68 14.86
N VAL A 327 15.42 -3.94 14.57
CA VAL A 327 14.82 -5.14 15.16
C VAL A 327 15.88 -5.97 15.87
N GLY A 328 15.80 -6.01 17.20
CA GLY A 328 16.70 -6.77 18.06
C GLY A 328 16.60 -8.28 17.83
N ALA A 329 17.68 -8.98 18.19
CA ALA A 329 17.78 -10.44 18.03
C ALA A 329 16.65 -11.18 18.76
N GLY A 330 16.14 -12.23 18.11
CA GLY A 330 15.10 -13.10 18.67
C GLY A 330 13.69 -12.49 18.64
N ALA A 331 13.49 -11.29 18.08
CA ALA A 331 12.15 -10.79 17.87
C ALA A 331 11.43 -11.58 16.77
N VAL A 332 10.15 -11.90 17.01
CA VAL A 332 9.30 -12.74 16.13
C VAL A 332 7.94 -12.08 15.95
N PHE A 333 7.53 -11.89 14.70
CA PHE A 333 6.22 -11.30 14.39
C PHE A 333 5.25 -12.39 13.96
N ALA A 334 4.32 -12.77 14.84
CA ALA A 334 3.30 -13.75 14.53
C ALA A 334 2.35 -13.19 13.47
N ASN A 335 2.05 -14.01 12.46
CA ASN A 335 1.24 -13.60 11.30
C ASN A 335 -0.02 -14.44 11.12
N LEU A 336 -0.23 -15.51 11.89
CA LEU A 336 -1.39 -16.40 11.79
C LEU A 336 -2.12 -16.47 13.14
N ARG A 337 -3.45 -16.41 13.10
CA ARG A 337 -4.30 -16.63 14.27
C ARG A 337 -4.50 -18.13 14.50
N PHE A 338 -4.73 -18.51 15.76
CA PHE A 338 -5.03 -19.89 16.11
C PHE A 338 -6.32 -20.43 15.48
N ASP A 339 -7.29 -19.56 15.17
CA ASP A 339 -8.55 -19.94 14.51
C ASP A 339 -8.46 -19.90 12.97
N GLU A 340 -7.29 -19.57 12.42
CA GLU A 340 -7.00 -19.48 10.98
C GLU A 340 -7.92 -18.53 10.18
N LYS A 341 -8.76 -17.73 10.87
CA LYS A 341 -9.59 -16.70 10.24
C LYS A 341 -8.76 -15.49 9.83
N ASN A 342 -9.37 -14.61 9.05
CA ASN A 342 -8.74 -13.36 8.67
C ASN A 342 -8.28 -12.56 9.89
N VAL A 343 -7.08 -12.00 9.79
CA VAL A 343 -6.52 -11.09 10.77
C VAL A 343 -7.20 -9.74 10.61
N SER A 344 -7.76 -9.20 11.69
CA SER A 344 -8.28 -7.83 11.70
C SER A 344 -7.28 -6.87 12.34
N SER A 345 -7.28 -5.61 11.94
CA SER A 345 -6.44 -4.56 12.53
C SER A 345 -7.24 -3.28 12.80
N THR A 346 -6.83 -2.53 13.82
CA THR A 346 -7.58 -1.34 14.30
C THR A 346 -7.29 -0.11 13.43
N ILE A 347 -8.32 0.49 12.83
CA ILE A 347 -8.24 1.74 12.06
C ILE A 347 -9.18 2.76 12.70
N LYS A 348 -8.66 3.91 13.14
CA LYS A 348 -9.45 4.99 13.78
C LYS A 348 -10.41 4.48 14.89
N LYS A 349 -9.92 3.54 15.72
CA LYS A 349 -10.65 2.85 16.82
C LYS A 349 -11.63 1.76 16.40
N GLU A 350 -11.81 1.52 15.11
CA GLU A 350 -12.65 0.42 14.60
C GLU A 350 -11.79 -0.78 14.23
N ARG A 351 -12.27 -2.00 14.52
CA ARG A 351 -11.58 -3.22 14.11
C ARG A 351 -12.03 -3.59 12.70
N ILE A 352 -11.11 -3.51 11.75
CA ILE A 352 -11.38 -3.75 10.33
C ILE A 352 -10.77 -5.09 9.93
N ASP A 353 -11.56 -5.94 9.26
CA ASP A 353 -11.05 -7.16 8.64
C ASP A 353 -10.07 -6.78 7.51
N SER A 354 -8.86 -7.35 7.55
CA SER A 354 -7.88 -7.11 6.49
C SER A 354 -8.16 -7.88 5.21
N GLY A 355 -9.01 -8.91 5.26
CA GLY A 355 -9.21 -9.87 4.18
C GLY A 355 -8.06 -10.88 4.04
N ARG A 356 -7.09 -10.87 4.96
CA ARG A 356 -5.90 -11.74 4.91
C ARG A 356 -5.93 -12.75 6.05
N SER A 357 -5.82 -14.03 5.73
CA SER A 357 -5.60 -15.10 6.73
C SER A 357 -4.24 -14.97 7.43
N LYS A 358 -3.26 -14.34 6.75
CA LYS A 358 -1.95 -13.99 7.32
C LYS A 358 -1.64 -12.50 7.24
N LEU A 359 -1.33 -11.91 8.40
CA LEU A 359 -0.88 -10.54 8.55
C LEU A 359 -0.08 -10.43 9.85
N GLY A 360 1.20 -10.08 9.74
CA GLY A 360 2.09 -9.84 10.87
C GLY A 360 1.92 -8.43 11.43
N VAL A 361 3.04 -7.74 11.64
CA VAL A 361 3.09 -6.41 12.26
C VAL A 361 3.20 -5.31 11.20
N VAL A 362 2.66 -4.12 11.49
CA VAL A 362 2.99 -2.89 10.77
C VAL A 362 3.78 -1.95 11.68
N ILE A 363 4.99 -1.57 11.30
CA ILE A 363 5.88 -0.74 12.13
C ILE A 363 6.15 0.58 11.41
N GLY A 364 5.88 1.69 12.09
CA GLY A 364 6.15 3.05 11.63
C GLY A 364 7.62 3.43 11.72
N GLU A 365 7.99 4.50 11.02
CA GLU A 365 9.37 4.93 10.81
C GLU A 365 10.12 5.20 12.12
N ASN A 366 11.44 5.06 12.09
CA ASN A 366 12.34 5.39 13.22
C ASN A 366 12.07 4.58 14.51
N SER A 367 11.42 3.43 14.41
CA SER A 367 11.09 2.61 15.58
C SER A 367 12.21 1.65 15.96
N ARG A 368 12.31 1.30 17.25
CA ARG A 368 13.29 0.35 17.78
C ARG A 368 12.60 -0.76 18.54
N ILE A 369 12.79 -1.99 18.08
CA ILE A 369 12.20 -3.21 18.65
C ILE A 369 13.29 -3.95 19.41
N GLY A 370 13.10 -4.14 20.71
CA GLY A 370 14.07 -4.78 21.60
C GLY A 370 14.28 -6.27 21.29
N VAL A 371 15.30 -6.85 21.92
CA VAL A 371 15.58 -8.28 21.84
C VAL A 371 14.41 -9.11 22.39
N GLY A 372 14.09 -10.23 21.75
CA GLY A 372 13.03 -11.14 22.18
C GLY A 372 11.61 -10.54 22.20
N VAL A 373 11.36 -9.46 21.46
CA VAL A 373 9.99 -8.92 21.33
C VAL A 373 9.14 -9.83 20.46
N HIS A 374 7.90 -10.07 20.90
CA HIS A 374 6.92 -10.85 20.15
C HIS A 374 5.68 -9.99 19.86
N THR A 375 5.10 -10.12 18.67
CA THR A 375 3.86 -9.40 18.31
C THR A 375 2.78 -10.36 17.88
N MET A 376 1.54 -10.10 18.26
CA MET A 376 0.36 -10.79 17.74
C MET A 376 -0.02 -10.30 16.32
N PRO A 377 -0.72 -11.13 15.53
CA PRO A 377 -1.13 -10.76 14.17
C PRO A 377 -1.93 -9.45 14.11
N GLY A 378 -1.59 -8.58 13.17
CA GLY A 378 -2.31 -7.33 12.88
C GLY A 378 -2.01 -6.16 13.82
N VAL A 379 -1.08 -6.31 14.77
CA VAL A 379 -0.61 -5.24 15.64
C VAL A 379 0.15 -4.18 14.85
N LYS A 380 0.00 -2.92 15.26
CA LYS A 380 0.69 -1.77 14.67
C LYS A 380 1.51 -1.03 15.71
N ILE A 381 2.73 -0.63 15.33
CA ILE A 381 3.65 0.13 16.16
C ILE A 381 3.84 1.50 15.50
N GLY A 382 3.48 2.57 16.19
CA GLY A 382 3.60 3.94 15.70
C GLY A 382 5.05 4.37 15.49
N SER A 383 5.25 5.36 14.61
CA SER A 383 6.58 5.93 14.34
C SER A 383 7.24 6.52 15.58
N ASN A 384 8.58 6.53 15.59
CA ASN A 384 9.42 7.01 16.69
C ASN A 384 9.18 6.29 18.02
N SER A 385 8.76 5.02 17.97
CA SER A 385 8.46 4.26 19.18
C SER A 385 9.55 3.25 19.53
N VAL A 386 9.67 2.94 20.83
CA VAL A 386 10.61 1.95 21.36
C VAL A 386 9.85 0.88 22.11
N VAL A 387 10.06 -0.37 21.71
CA VAL A 387 9.55 -1.55 22.42
C VAL A 387 10.71 -2.19 23.17
N GLY A 388 10.59 -2.26 24.49
CA GLY A 388 11.59 -2.85 25.38
C GLY A 388 11.80 -4.35 25.14
N ALA A 389 12.91 -4.88 25.65
CA ALA A 389 13.22 -6.30 25.54
C ALA A 389 12.12 -7.18 26.13
N CYS A 390 11.88 -8.33 25.49
CA CYS A 390 10.95 -9.37 25.93
C CYS A 390 9.50 -8.89 26.15
N VAL A 391 9.08 -7.82 25.46
CA VAL A 391 7.68 -7.39 25.45
C VAL A 391 6.89 -8.26 24.48
N LEU A 392 5.73 -8.75 24.92
CA LEU A 392 4.70 -9.33 24.06
C LEU A 392 3.66 -8.24 23.75
N LEU A 393 3.50 -7.89 22.47
CA LEU A 393 2.52 -6.91 22.01
C LEU A 393 1.30 -7.62 21.43
N ASP A 394 0.16 -7.42 22.04
CA ASP A 394 -1.17 -7.86 21.58
C ASP A 394 -2.08 -6.68 21.18
N HIS A 395 -1.62 -5.44 21.42
CA HIS A 395 -2.30 -4.20 21.08
C HIS A 395 -1.38 -3.23 20.36
N ASP A 396 -1.99 -2.28 19.64
CA ASP A 396 -1.25 -1.24 18.93
C ASP A 396 -0.47 -0.33 19.91
N VAL A 397 0.75 0.05 19.52
CA VAL A 397 1.57 1.03 20.25
C VAL A 397 1.44 2.38 19.55
N PRO A 398 1.03 3.46 20.23
CA PRO A 398 1.00 4.80 19.64
C PRO A 398 2.38 5.27 19.16
N GLY A 399 2.41 6.30 18.31
CA GLY A 399 3.67 6.94 17.93
C GLY A 399 4.32 7.68 19.10
N ASN A 400 5.62 7.95 19.00
CA ASN A 400 6.42 8.68 19.99
C ASN A 400 6.32 8.07 21.40
N THR A 401 6.21 6.74 21.50
CA THR A 401 5.95 6.03 22.76
C THR A 401 7.05 5.04 23.07
N ARG A 402 7.36 4.86 24.36
CA ARG A 402 8.21 3.75 24.82
C ARG A 402 7.39 2.80 25.69
N ILE A 403 7.43 1.52 25.39
CA ILE A 403 6.74 0.48 26.16
C ILE A 403 7.75 -0.53 26.72
N PHE A 404 7.60 -0.88 27.99
CA PHE A 404 8.45 -1.83 28.69
C PHE A 404 7.61 -2.75 29.58
N THR A 405 8.03 -4.00 29.71
CA THR A 405 7.47 -4.92 30.70
C THR A 405 8.11 -4.66 32.06
N LYS A 406 7.31 -4.54 33.13
CA LYS A 406 7.82 -4.54 34.51
C LYS A 406 8.04 -5.97 34.96
N GLN A 407 9.30 -6.36 35.13
CA GLN A 407 9.70 -7.71 35.57
C GLN A 407 10.06 -7.71 37.06
N SER A 408 9.84 -8.85 37.72
CA SER A 408 10.38 -9.14 39.06
C SER A 408 11.30 -10.35 38.97
N HIS A 409 12.43 -10.28 39.69
CA HIS A 409 13.41 -11.35 39.75
C HIS A 409 13.50 -11.88 41.18
N THR A 410 13.55 -13.20 41.32
CA THR A 410 13.85 -13.86 42.59
C THR A 410 15.30 -14.34 42.54
N ILE A 411 16.14 -13.80 43.42
CA ILE A 411 17.55 -14.21 43.54
C ILE A 411 17.67 -15.08 44.79
N MET A 412 18.09 -16.33 44.61
CA MET A 412 18.28 -17.31 45.70
C MET A 412 19.68 -17.90 45.63
N LYS A 413 20.19 -18.33 46.79
CA LYS A 413 21.46 -19.07 46.85
C LYS A 413 21.28 -20.43 46.17
N ASN A 414 22.15 -20.75 45.22
CA ASN A 414 22.15 -22.06 44.58
C ASN A 414 22.57 -23.14 45.60
N GLN A 415 21.72 -24.15 45.81
CA GLN A 415 22.00 -25.32 46.64
C GLN A 415 22.23 -26.60 45.80
N GLU A 416 22.03 -26.51 44.49
CA GLU A 416 22.21 -27.62 43.56
C GLU A 416 23.69 -27.80 43.19
N SER A 417 24.15 -29.06 43.17
CA SER A 417 25.44 -29.43 42.61
C SER A 417 25.25 -30.02 41.21
N VAL A 418 25.85 -29.38 40.20
CA VAL A 418 25.85 -29.91 38.84
C VAL A 418 27.08 -30.81 38.68
N SER A 419 26.87 -32.05 38.25
CA SER A 419 27.97 -32.97 37.96
C SER A 419 28.91 -32.36 36.91
N THR A 420 30.21 -32.33 37.20
CA THR A 420 31.24 -31.98 36.23
C THR A 420 31.61 -33.15 35.33
N ASP A 421 31.25 -34.38 35.71
CA ASP A 421 31.40 -35.57 34.87
C ASP A 421 30.26 -35.64 33.85
N ARG A 422 30.60 -35.23 32.62
CA ARG A 422 29.69 -35.27 31.46
C ARG A 422 29.66 -36.63 30.77
N THR A 423 30.48 -37.59 31.19
CA THR A 423 30.61 -38.90 30.53
C THR A 423 29.34 -39.74 30.70
N GLY A 424 28.70 -39.67 31.87
CA GLY A 424 27.40 -40.30 32.11
C GLY A 424 26.26 -39.63 31.31
N PHE A 425 26.26 -38.30 31.23
CA PHE A 425 25.25 -37.54 30.46
C PHE A 425 25.34 -37.84 28.95
N ARG A 426 26.56 -37.89 28.40
CA ARG A 426 26.78 -38.23 26.98
C ARG A 426 26.39 -39.66 26.59
N LYS A 427 26.24 -40.57 27.55
CA LYS A 427 25.78 -41.94 27.31
C LYS A 427 24.25 -42.07 27.31
N GLN A 428 23.52 -41.01 27.70
CA GLN A 428 22.06 -40.94 27.72
C GLN A 428 21.46 -40.23 26.50
N ILE A 429 22.30 -39.56 25.71
CA ILE A 429 21.98 -39.02 24.38
C ILE A 429 22.36 -40.09 23.37
#